data_AF-A0A1W9SNS6-F1
#
_entry.id   AF-A0A1W9SNS6-F1
#
_cell.length_a   1.000
_cell.length_b   1.000
_cell.length_c   1.000
_cell.angle_alpha   90.00
_cell.angle_beta   90.00
_cell.angle_gamma   90.00
#
_symmetry.space_group_name_H-M   'P 1'
#
loop_
_entity.id
_entity.type
_entity.pdbx_description
1 polymer ?
#
loop_
_entity_poly.entity_id
_entity_poly.type
_entity_poly.pdbx_seq_one_letter_code
_entity_poly.pdbx_strand_id
1 'polypeptide(L)'
;MTTELEEVIINLSKSIEGLKEQYNKVLIDNKKLSSELQSLTEQFKNKEKENESLIGNYESLKMAKSIAVSSGDSHDAKIKINRLVREIDKCVSLLNR
;
A
#
# COMPACT_ATOMS: atom_id res chain seq x y z
N MET A 1 5.38 28.56 -59.70
CA MET A 1 4.50 29.29 -58.76
C MET A 1 3.48 28.35 -58.11
N THR A 2 2.88 27.39 -58.83
CA THR A 2 2.07 26.32 -58.20
C THR A 2 2.90 25.27 -57.46
N THR A 3 4.13 25.02 -57.90
CA THR A 3 5.05 24.01 -57.36
C THR A 3 5.57 24.29 -55.93
N GLU A 4 5.81 25.55 -55.57
CA GLU A 4 6.25 25.91 -54.20
C GLU A 4 5.14 25.68 -53.17
N LEU A 5 3.88 25.91 -53.58
CA LEU A 5 2.71 25.67 -52.73
C LEU A 5 2.49 24.17 -52.51
N GLU A 6 2.67 23.35 -53.56
CA GLU A 6 2.63 21.89 -53.46
C GLU A 6 3.71 21.36 -52.51
N GLU A 7 4.93 21.89 -52.59
CA GLU A 7 6.05 21.46 -51.75
C GLU A 7 5.82 21.78 -50.26
N VAL A 8 5.26 22.96 -49.96
CA VAL A 8 4.87 23.36 -48.60
C VAL A 8 3.76 22.44 -48.06
N ILE A 9 2.75 22.11 -48.87
CA ILE A 9 1.67 21.20 -48.47
C ILE A 9 2.21 19.80 -48.16
N ILE A 10 3.15 19.28 -48.96
CA ILE A 10 3.77 17.97 -48.73
C ILE A 10 4.57 17.97 -47.41
N ASN A 11 5.37 19.00 -47.17
CA ASN A 11 6.17 19.11 -45.94
C ASN A 11 5.29 19.27 -44.69
N LEU A 12 4.21 20.04 -44.78
CA LEU A 12 3.25 20.19 -43.70
C LEU A 12 2.54 18.87 -43.41
N SER A 13 2.12 18.15 -44.44
CA SER A 13 1.45 16.84 -44.30
C SER A 13 2.36 15.82 -43.61
N LYS A 14 3.63 15.73 -44.01
CA LYS A 14 4.64 14.89 -43.34
C LYS A 14 4.84 15.27 -41.88
N SER A 15 4.86 16.57 -41.58
CA SER A 15 5.03 17.07 -40.22
C SER A 15 3.84 16.71 -39.33
N ILE A 16 2.61 16.80 -39.87
CA ILE A 16 1.38 16.42 -39.18
C ILE A 16 1.35 14.91 -38.93
N GLU A 17 1.72 14.09 -39.91
CA GLU A 17 1.81 12.64 -39.75
C GLU A 17 2.81 12.25 -38.66
N GLY A 18 4.02 12.82 -38.71
CA GLY A 18 5.05 12.58 -37.69
C GLY A 18 4.62 13.03 -36.29
N LEU A 19 3.90 14.14 -36.17
CA LEU A 19 3.32 14.58 -34.90
C LEU A 19 2.26 13.60 -34.39
N LYS A 20 1.40 13.11 -35.29
CA LYS A 20 0.33 12.16 -34.94
C LYS A 20 0.90 10.82 -34.47
N GLU A 21 1.96 10.33 -35.10
CA GLU A 21 2.68 9.13 -34.65
C GLU A 21 3.28 9.30 -33.26
N GLN A 22 3.97 10.41 -33.02
CA GLN A 22 4.53 10.71 -31.69
C GLN A 22 3.44 10.82 -30.63
N TYR A 23 2.34 11.51 -30.93
CA TYR A 23 1.19 11.61 -30.04
C TYR A 23 0.60 10.24 -29.70
N ASN A 24 0.40 9.39 -30.70
CA ASN A 24 -0.13 8.04 -30.49
C ASN A 24 0.81 7.19 -29.64
N LYS A 25 2.13 7.30 -29.85
CA LYS A 25 3.13 6.61 -29.04
C LYS A 25 3.03 7.04 -27.57
N VAL A 26 3.03 8.34 -27.30
CA VAL A 26 2.90 8.88 -25.94
C VAL A 26 1.58 8.45 -25.30
N LEU A 27 0.47 8.43 -26.06
CA LEU A 27 -0.83 7.99 -25.57
C LEU A 27 -0.82 6.50 -25.16
N ILE A 28 -0.19 5.64 -25.95
CA ILE A 28 -0.04 4.21 -25.64
C ILE A 28 0.83 4.03 -24.40
N ASP A 29 1.97 4.70 -24.36
CA ASP A 29 2.92 4.63 -23.23
C ASP A 29 2.26 5.12 -21.94
N ASN A 30 1.49 6.21 -22.00
CA ASN A 30 0.75 6.73 -20.85
C ASN A 30 -0.30 5.72 -20.34
N LYS A 31 -1.07 5.09 -21.23
CA LYS A 31 -2.03 4.04 -20.85
C LYS A 31 -1.34 2.85 -20.21
N LYS A 32 -0.20 2.43 -20.74
CA LYS A 32 0.59 1.32 -20.19
C LYS A 32 1.10 1.66 -18.79
N LEU A 33 1.73 2.81 -18.63
CA LEU A 33 2.24 3.29 -17.35
C LEU A 33 1.11 3.44 -16.30
N SER A 34 -0.05 3.94 -16.71
CA SER A 34 -1.21 4.06 -15.81
C SER A 34 -1.69 2.69 -15.33
N SER A 35 -1.70 1.68 -16.21
CA SER A 35 -2.08 0.31 -15.86
C SER A 35 -1.07 -0.33 -14.91
N GLU A 36 0.23 -0.18 -15.19
CA GLU A 36 1.31 -0.67 -14.33
C GLU A 36 1.26 -0.02 -12.94
N LEU A 37 1.02 1.29 -12.88
CA LEU A 37 0.89 2.02 -11.63
C LEU A 37 -0.31 1.55 -10.80
N GLN A 38 -1.45 1.26 -11.44
CA GLN A 38 -2.60 0.68 -10.76
C GLN A 38 -2.27 -0.70 -10.18
N SER A 39 -1.68 -1.59 -10.98
CA SER A 39 -1.29 -2.93 -10.53
C SER A 39 -0.30 -2.88 -9.36
N LEU A 40 0.72 -2.01 -9.45
CA LEU A 40 1.72 -1.87 -8.40
C LEU A 40 1.11 -1.31 -7.10
N THR A 41 0.17 -0.37 -7.23
CA THR A 41 -0.56 0.20 -6.08
C THR A 41 -1.40 -0.86 -5.38
N GLU A 42 -2.08 -1.74 -6.13
CA GLU A 42 -2.85 -2.85 -5.56
C GLU A 42 -1.94 -3.87 -4.86
N GLN A 43 -0.82 -4.23 -5.48
CA GLN A 43 0.18 -5.12 -4.87
C GLN A 43 0.75 -4.52 -3.58
N PHE A 44 1.06 -3.23 -3.57
CA PHE A 44 1.55 -2.52 -2.39
C PHE A 44 0.55 -2.57 -1.24
N LYS A 45 -0.72 -2.24 -1.51
CA LYS A 45 -1.79 -2.31 -0.49
C LYS A 45 -1.97 -3.70 0.08
N ASN A 46 -1.85 -4.74 -0.75
CA ASN A 46 -1.93 -6.13 -0.28
C ASN A 46 -0.76 -6.48 0.62
N LYS A 47 0.46 -6.02 0.28
CA LYS A 47 1.65 -6.23 1.10
C LYS A 47 1.62 -5.45 2.42
N GLU A 48 1.06 -4.24 2.44
CA GLU A 48 0.82 -3.53 3.70
C GLU A 48 -0.11 -4.31 4.63
N LYS A 49 -1.24 -4.82 4.12
CA LYS A 49 -2.17 -5.64 4.91
C LYS A 49 -1.52 -6.91 5.44
N GLU A 50 -0.73 -7.60 4.61
CA GLU A 50 0.01 -8.79 5.01
C GLU A 50 1.01 -8.45 6.13
N ASN A 51 1.72 -7.33 6.01
CA ASN A 51 2.65 -6.85 7.01
C ASN A 51 1.96 -6.50 8.34
N GLU A 52 0.84 -5.79 8.31
CA GLU A 52 0.03 -5.50 9.50
C GLU A 52 -0.44 -6.79 10.19
N SER A 53 -0.90 -7.78 9.42
CA SER A 53 -1.28 -9.08 9.95
C SER A 53 -0.11 -9.82 10.59
N LEU A 54 1.07 -9.80 9.95
CA LEU A 54 2.28 -10.40 10.50
C LEU A 54 2.73 -9.73 11.79
N ILE A 55 2.63 -8.39 11.88
CA ILE A 55 2.92 -7.64 13.10
C ILE A 55 1.97 -8.09 14.23
N GLY A 56 0.67 -8.15 13.97
CA GLY A 56 -0.32 -8.60 14.97
C GLY A 56 -0.09 -10.05 15.43
N ASN A 57 0.25 -10.95 14.50
CA ASN A 57 0.61 -12.33 14.81
C ASN A 57 1.88 -12.42 15.65
N TYR A 58 2.90 -11.62 15.32
CA TYR A 58 4.14 -11.55 16.07
C TYR A 58 3.93 -11.02 17.49
N GLU A 59 3.12 -9.97 17.67
CA GLU A 59 2.79 -9.44 19.00
C GLU A 59 2.03 -10.47 19.84
N SER A 60 1.08 -11.17 19.24
CA SER A 60 0.34 -12.26 19.89
C SER A 60 1.28 -13.38 20.33
N LEU A 61 2.21 -13.79 19.46
CA LEU A 61 3.21 -14.80 19.76
C LEU A 61 4.18 -14.34 20.87
N LYS A 62 4.61 -13.08 20.84
CA LYS A 62 5.47 -12.47 21.86
C LYS A 62 4.79 -12.44 23.23
N MET A 63 3.50 -12.12 23.26
CA MET A 63 2.68 -12.16 24.47
C MET A 63 2.56 -13.59 24.99
N ALA A 64 2.20 -14.54 24.13
CA ALA A 64 2.10 -15.96 24.49
C ALA A 64 3.43 -16.51 25.04
N LYS A 65 4.56 -16.17 24.40
CA LYS A 65 5.90 -16.53 24.87
C LYS A 65 6.22 -15.91 26.23
N SER A 66 5.84 -14.65 26.46
CA SER A 66 6.06 -13.99 27.75
C SER A 66 5.26 -14.66 28.87
N ILE A 67 4.03 -15.09 28.59
CA ILE A 67 3.20 -15.87 29.51
C ILE A 67 3.83 -17.25 29.77
N ALA A 68 4.26 -17.95 28.72
CA ALA A 68 4.90 -19.26 28.83
C ALA A 68 6.23 -19.20 29.61
N VAL A 69 7.08 -18.20 29.39
CA VAL A 69 8.32 -18.00 30.16
C VAL A 69 8.00 -17.68 31.62
N SER A 70 6.95 -16.89 31.89
CA SER A 70 6.49 -16.65 33.26
C SER A 70 5.82 -17.87 33.92
N SER A 71 5.46 -18.91 33.16
CA SER A 71 4.84 -20.13 33.74
C SER A 71 5.85 -21.06 34.44
N GLY A 72 7.15 -20.79 34.31
CA GLY A 72 8.17 -21.33 35.23
C GLY A 72 8.05 -20.77 36.66
N ASP A 73 7.45 -19.59 36.81
CA ASP A 73 7.11 -18.93 38.08
C ASP A 73 5.60 -18.62 38.07
N SER A 74 4.77 -19.67 38.22
CA SER A 74 3.29 -19.58 38.26
C SER A 74 2.75 -18.44 39.14
N HIS A 75 3.49 -18.05 40.18
CA HIS A 75 3.18 -16.92 41.05
C HIS A 75 3.21 -15.56 40.33
N ASP A 76 4.26 -15.28 39.55
CA ASP A 76 4.45 -14.01 38.86
C ASP A 76 3.47 -13.82 37.70
N ALA A 77 3.15 -14.91 36.99
CA ALA A 77 2.09 -14.91 35.99
C ALA A 77 0.73 -14.54 36.60
N LYS A 78 0.41 -15.08 37.77
CA LYS A 78 -0.83 -14.80 38.50
C LYS A 78 -0.91 -13.36 39.00
N ILE A 79 0.21 -12.77 39.42
CA ILE A 79 0.28 -11.36 39.81
C ILE A 79 0.07 -10.45 38.59
N LYS A 80 0.72 -10.72 37.46
CA LYS A 80 0.56 -9.92 36.24
C LYS A 80 -0.86 -9.98 35.68
N ILE A 81 -1.49 -11.16 35.64
CA ILE A 81 -2.88 -11.32 35.21
C ILE A 81 -3.81 -10.50 36.13
N ASN A 82 -3.65 -10.61 37.44
CA ASN A 82 -4.47 -9.82 38.39
C ASN A 82 -4.27 -8.31 38.23
N ARG A 83 -3.07 -7.86 37.86
CA ARG A 83 -2.80 -6.45 37.60
C ARG A 83 -3.49 -5.96 36.32
N LEU A 84 -3.42 -6.75 35.24
CA LEU A 84 -4.11 -6.45 33.97
C LEU A 84 -5.64 -6.40 34.16
N VAL A 85 -6.22 -7.34 34.92
CA VAL A 85 -7.67 -7.33 35.22
C VAL A 85 -8.09 -6.06 35.97
N ARG A 86 -7.30 -5.62 36.97
CA ARG A 86 -7.58 -4.37 37.69
C ARG A 86 -7.47 -3.13 36.82
N GLU A 87 -6.56 -3.11 35.86
CA GLU A 87 -6.44 -2.00 34.91
C GLU A 87 -7.63 -1.97 33.94
N ILE A 88 -8.10 -3.14 33.49
CA ILE A 88 -9.34 -3.26 32.70
C ILE A 88 -10.54 -2.75 33.51
N ASP A 89 -10.71 -3.19 34.76
CA ASP A 89 -11.80 -2.73 35.63
C ASP A 89 -11.77 -1.20 35.85
N LYS A 90 -10.58 -0.61 36.01
CA LYS A 90 -10.42 0.85 36.07
C LYS A 90 -10.88 1.51 34.77
N CYS A 91 -10.45 1.01 33.62
CA CYS A 91 -10.88 1.55 32.32
C CYS A 91 -12.40 1.41 32.12
N VAL A 92 -12.99 0.27 32.49
CA VAL A 92 -14.44 0.06 32.43
C VAL A 92 -15.19 1.02 33.36
N SER A 93 -14.67 1.27 34.56
CA SER A 93 -15.27 2.24 35.49
C SER A 93 -15.20 3.69 35.00
N LEU A 94 -14.16 4.03 34.22
CA LEU A 94 -14.03 5.34 33.58
C LEU A 94 -14.94 5.50 32.36
N LEU A 95 -15.34 4.39 31.72
CA LEU A 95 -16.27 4.38 30.58
C LEU A 95 -17.75 4.33 31.01
N ASN A 96 -18.04 3.80 32.20
CA ASN A 96 -19.39 3.74 32.77
C ASN A 96 -19.75 4.96 33.63
N ARG A 97 -19.09 6.09 33.40
CA ARG A 97 -19.39 7.41 33.96
C ARG A 97 -19.62 8.39 32.83
#